data_AF-A0A4D6MZZ3-F1
#
_entry.id   AF-A0A4D6MZZ3-F1
#
_cell.length_a   1.000
_cell.length_b   1.000
_cell.length_c   1.000
_cell.angle_alpha   90.00
_cell.angle_beta   90.00
_cell.angle_gamma   90.00
#
_symmetry.space_group_name_H-M   'P 1'
#
loop_
_entity.id
_entity.type
_entity.pdbx_description
1 polymer ?
#
loop_
_entity_poly.entity_id
_entity_poly.type
_entity_poly.pdbx_seq_one_letter_code
_entity_poly.pdbx_strand_id
1 'polypeptide(L)'
;MDWSNPHFHDQVGVDVNSLVSFTSHTAGFWGGNGGEKFEDLKLNNGENYQVWIDYLDSRVNVTMTLAGQNRPNKPLISELIDLSEVLLDEMYVGFCGATGQLVESHKILTWSFSNSNVSIGDALVTTNLPSFVLPRESILRSKGFVAGITIVCVKEHCTFIVNGAGVSRKKVT
;
A
#
# COMPACT_ATOMS: atom_id res chain seq x y z
N MET A 1 -19.42 4.62 5.74
CA MET A 1 -18.48 3.79 6.52
C MET A 1 -17.83 4.67 7.58
N ASP A 2 -17.81 4.20 8.82
CA ASP A 2 -17.22 4.90 9.96
C ASP A 2 -15.81 4.35 10.22
N TRP A 3 -14.80 5.14 9.84
CA TRP A 3 -13.38 4.81 9.99
C TRP A 3 -12.89 4.86 11.45
N SER A 4 -13.75 5.18 12.42
CA SER A 4 -13.40 5.23 13.85
C SER A 4 -13.80 3.98 14.64
N ASN A 5 -14.41 2.99 13.98
CA ASN A 5 -14.78 1.72 14.60
C ASN A 5 -13.55 0.77 14.66
N PRO A 6 -13.06 0.36 15.86
CA PRO A 6 -11.87 -0.47 16.04
C PRO A 6 -11.99 -1.91 15.52
N HIS A 7 -13.11 -2.27 14.89
CA HIS A 7 -13.37 -3.59 14.31
C HIS A 7 -13.09 -3.68 12.81
N PHE A 8 -12.69 -2.58 12.14
CA PHE A 8 -12.24 -2.65 10.76
C PHE A 8 -10.73 -2.93 10.72
N HIS A 9 -10.39 -4.11 10.22
CA HIS A 9 -9.02 -4.44 9.86
C HIS A 9 -8.71 -3.87 8.49
N ASP A 10 -7.46 -3.45 8.29
CA ASP A 10 -6.95 -3.14 6.95
C ASP A 10 -7.02 -4.40 6.08
N GLN A 11 -7.28 -4.23 4.78
CA GLN A 11 -7.55 -5.35 3.87
C GLN A 11 -6.65 -5.29 2.64
N VAL A 12 -6.31 -6.47 2.14
CA VAL A 12 -5.68 -6.71 0.83
C VAL A 12 -6.67 -7.49 -0.01
N GLY A 13 -6.95 -7.01 -1.23
CA GLY A 13 -7.91 -7.62 -2.15
C GLY A 13 -7.31 -7.88 -3.53
N VAL A 14 -7.88 -8.86 -4.23
CA VAL A 14 -7.65 -9.09 -5.66
C VAL A 14 -8.92 -8.72 -6.41
N ASP A 15 -8.83 -7.69 -7.23
CA ASP A 15 -9.95 -7.14 -7.98
C ASP A 15 -9.85 -7.56 -9.46
N VAL A 16 -10.94 -8.13 -10.00
CA VAL A 16 -10.99 -8.60 -11.39
C VAL A 16 -12.15 -7.91 -12.09
N ASN A 17 -11.84 -6.89 -12.90
CA ASN A 17 -12.81 -6.09 -13.67
C ASN A 17 -13.98 -5.51 -12.83
N SER A 18 -13.77 -5.31 -11.53
CA SER A 18 -14.79 -4.87 -10.57
C SER A 18 -14.11 -4.24 -9.35
N LEU A 19 -14.76 -3.27 -8.71
CA LEU A 19 -14.32 -2.71 -7.41
C LEU A 19 -14.70 -3.60 -6.22
N VAL A 20 -15.54 -4.62 -6.45
CA VAL A 20 -15.80 -5.65 -5.45
C VAL A 20 -14.76 -6.74 -5.67
N SER A 21 -13.89 -6.93 -4.68
CA SER A 21 -12.81 -7.91 -4.76
C SER A 21 -13.31 -9.32 -4.99
N PHE A 22 -12.64 -10.05 -5.88
CA PHE A 22 -12.83 -11.48 -6.09
C PHE A 22 -12.48 -12.27 -4.82
N THR A 23 -11.39 -11.88 -4.16
CA THR A 23 -10.99 -12.39 -2.85
C THR A 23 -10.36 -11.26 -2.04
N SER A 24 -10.42 -11.36 -0.72
CA SER A 24 -9.76 -10.42 0.18
C SER A 24 -9.34 -11.10 1.47
N HIS A 25 -8.33 -10.54 2.13
CA HIS A 25 -7.86 -10.98 3.42
C HIS A 25 -7.45 -9.77 4.27
N THR A 26 -7.53 -9.89 5.60
CA THR A 26 -6.91 -8.92 6.52
C THR A 26 -5.44 -8.74 6.17
N ALA A 27 -4.97 -7.49 6.10
CA ALA A 27 -3.58 -7.16 5.84
C ALA A 27 -2.69 -7.79 6.92
N GLY A 28 -1.68 -8.55 6.50
CA GLY A 28 -0.88 -9.32 7.43
C GLY A 28 0.00 -10.33 6.74
N PHE A 29 0.69 -11.13 7.55
CA PHE A 29 1.54 -12.20 7.04
C PHE A 29 1.55 -13.40 7.98
N TRP A 30 1.89 -14.56 7.41
CA TRP A 30 2.02 -15.81 8.15
C TRP A 30 3.46 -15.97 8.62
N GLY A 31 3.70 -15.69 9.91
CA GLY A 31 4.96 -15.93 10.61
C GLY A 31 4.96 -17.23 11.42
N GLY A 32 6.01 -17.44 12.21
CA GLY A 32 6.21 -18.69 12.97
C GLY A 32 7.01 -19.76 12.21
N ASN A 33 7.29 -20.88 12.87
CA ASN A 33 8.07 -21.97 12.31
C ASN A 33 7.21 -22.83 11.36
N GLY A 34 7.07 -22.34 10.13
CA GLY A 34 6.22 -22.97 9.11
C GLY A 34 4.97 -22.18 8.75
N GLY A 35 4.82 -20.94 9.24
CA GLY A 35 3.70 -20.07 8.87
C GLY A 35 2.40 -20.36 9.64
N GLU A 36 2.51 -20.90 10.85
CA GLU A 36 1.37 -21.26 11.70
C GLU A 36 0.70 -20.07 12.38
N LYS A 37 1.37 -18.91 12.44
CA LYS A 37 0.88 -17.74 13.17
C LYS A 37 0.59 -16.59 12.21
N PHE A 38 -0.65 -16.11 12.22
CA PHE A 38 -1.01 -14.89 11.51
C PHE A 38 -0.59 -13.65 12.32
N GLU A 39 0.08 -12.71 11.67
CA GLU A 39 0.45 -11.42 12.22
C GLU A 39 -0.29 -10.32 11.45
N ASP A 40 -1.27 -9.71 12.13
CA ASP A 40 -2.08 -8.61 11.61
C ASP A 40 -1.22 -7.34 11.48
N LEU A 41 -1.29 -6.69 10.32
CA LEU A 41 -0.58 -5.46 10.02
C LEU A 41 -1.56 -4.29 10.03
N LYS A 42 -1.40 -3.43 11.03
CA LYS A 42 -2.05 -2.11 11.06
C LYS A 42 -1.30 -1.16 10.15
N LEU A 43 -1.89 -0.84 9.00
CA LEU A 43 -1.33 0.09 8.03
C LEU A 43 -1.42 1.53 8.55
N ASN A 44 -0.99 2.49 7.74
CA ASN A 44 -0.95 3.92 8.10
C ASN A 44 -0.10 4.25 9.35
N ASN A 45 0.91 3.42 9.65
CA ASN A 45 1.80 3.59 10.80
C ASN A 45 3.19 4.16 10.43
N GLY A 46 3.46 4.37 9.13
CA GLY A 46 4.75 4.87 8.61
C GLY A 46 5.84 3.81 8.44
N GLU A 47 5.55 2.54 8.77
CA GLU A 47 6.40 1.40 8.46
C GLU A 47 6.45 1.15 6.94
N ASN A 48 7.57 0.62 6.47
CA ASN A 48 7.72 0.22 5.09
C ASN A 48 7.30 -1.24 4.93
N TYR A 49 6.49 -1.52 3.91
CA TYR A 49 6.02 -2.86 3.59
C TYR A 49 6.56 -3.30 2.22
N GLN A 50 6.85 -4.58 2.10
CA GLN A 50 7.17 -5.22 0.83
C GLN A 50 6.05 -6.18 0.46
N VAL A 51 5.63 -6.12 -0.81
CA VAL A 51 4.56 -6.94 -1.37
C VAL A 51 5.08 -7.64 -2.62
N TRP A 52 4.78 -8.92 -2.75
CA TRP A 52 5.03 -9.74 -3.93
C TRP A 52 3.68 -10.15 -4.52
N ILE A 53 3.57 -10.02 -5.84
CA ILE A 53 2.40 -10.44 -6.61
C ILE A 53 2.92 -11.34 -7.71
N ASP A 54 2.67 -12.64 -7.56
CA ASP A 54 3.06 -13.63 -8.56
C ASP A 54 1.82 -14.16 -9.27
N TYR A 55 1.92 -14.29 -10.59
CA TYR A 55 0.95 -15.00 -11.40
C TYR A 55 1.65 -16.10 -12.19
N LEU A 56 1.38 -17.35 -11.85
CA LEU A 56 1.95 -18.52 -12.51
C LEU A 56 0.89 -19.63 -12.53
N ASP A 57 0.76 -20.34 -13.65
CA ASP A 57 -0.17 -21.47 -13.80
C ASP A 57 -1.62 -21.14 -13.39
N SER A 58 -2.12 -19.97 -13.82
CA SER A 58 -3.44 -19.45 -13.45
C SER A 58 -3.68 -19.30 -11.95
N ARG A 59 -2.60 -19.08 -11.19
CA ARG A 59 -2.65 -18.84 -9.75
C ARG A 59 -2.07 -17.48 -9.43
N VAL A 60 -2.86 -16.65 -8.76
CA VAL A 60 -2.41 -15.39 -8.16
C VAL A 60 -1.99 -15.66 -6.73
N ASN A 61 -0.72 -15.36 -6.41
CA ASN A 61 -0.21 -15.36 -5.05
C ASN A 61 0.13 -13.93 -4.63
N VAL A 62 -0.46 -13.47 -3.54
CA VAL A 62 -0.09 -12.21 -2.90
C VAL A 62 0.61 -12.54 -1.59
N THR A 63 1.84 -12.05 -1.43
CA THR A 63 2.61 -12.15 -0.20
C THR A 63 2.98 -10.74 0.25
N MET A 64 2.95 -10.48 1.56
CA MET A 64 3.44 -9.21 2.10
C MET A 64 4.17 -9.42 3.41
N THR A 65 5.05 -8.50 3.79
CA THR A 65 5.62 -8.39 5.14
C THR A 65 6.25 -7.00 5.32
N LEU A 66 6.88 -6.74 6.47
CA LEU A 66 7.73 -5.57 6.68
C LEU A 66 8.93 -5.59 5.73
N ALA A 67 9.24 -4.44 5.13
CA ALA A 67 10.38 -4.32 4.23
C ALA A 67 11.70 -4.66 4.95
N GLY A 68 12.58 -5.38 4.26
CA GLY A 68 13.84 -5.89 4.81
C GLY A 68 13.71 -7.23 5.53
N GLN A 69 12.50 -7.78 5.69
CA GLN A 69 12.31 -9.17 6.11
C GLN A 69 12.29 -10.12 4.90
N ASN A 70 12.61 -11.39 5.16
CA ASN A 70 12.47 -12.43 4.15
C ASN A 70 11.00 -12.61 3.76
N ARG A 71 10.78 -12.90 2.48
CA ARG A 71 9.47 -13.25 1.95
C ARG A 71 8.87 -14.43 2.74
N PRO A 72 7.66 -14.29 3.32
CA PRO A 72 6.96 -15.39 3.96
C PRO A 72 6.73 -16.57 3.01
N ASN A 73 6.95 -17.80 3.49
CA ASN A 73 6.73 -19.02 2.69
C ASN A 73 5.25 -19.25 2.34
N LYS A 74 4.35 -18.84 3.22
CA LYS A 74 2.90 -18.96 3.02
C LYS A 74 2.35 -17.61 2.54
N PRO A 75 1.75 -17.56 1.34
CA PRO A 75 1.15 -16.34 0.83
C PRO A 75 -0.06 -15.92 1.67
N LEU A 76 -0.36 -14.63 1.66
CA LEU A 76 -1.55 -14.08 2.29
C LEU A 76 -2.82 -14.49 1.53
N ILE A 77 -2.76 -14.40 0.20
CA ILE A 77 -3.82 -14.80 -0.74
C ILE A 77 -3.21 -15.77 -1.76
N SER A 78 -3.90 -16.87 -2.05
CA SER A 78 -3.52 -17.80 -3.12
C SER A 78 -4.78 -18.34 -3.79
N GLU A 79 -5.11 -17.80 -4.96
CA GLU A 79 -6.34 -18.15 -5.68
C GLU A 79 -6.06 -18.63 -7.09
N LEU A 80 -6.90 -19.55 -7.57
CA LEU A 80 -6.94 -19.95 -8.97
C LEU A 80 -7.83 -18.97 -9.74
N ILE A 81 -7.24 -18.22 -10.65
CA ILE A 81 -7.91 -17.21 -11.46
C ILE A 81 -7.35 -17.31 -12.87
N ASP A 82 -8.23 -17.57 -13.83
CA ASP A 82 -7.88 -17.47 -15.25
C ASP A 82 -8.00 -16.00 -15.69
N LEU A 83 -6.84 -15.38 -15.95
CA LEU A 83 -6.78 -13.99 -16.40
C LEU A 83 -6.85 -13.85 -17.93
N SER A 84 -6.97 -14.93 -18.70
CA SER A 84 -6.96 -14.90 -20.18
C SER A 84 -8.14 -14.13 -20.78
N GLU A 85 -9.28 -14.10 -20.11
CA GLU A 85 -10.45 -13.34 -20.56
C GLU A 85 -10.37 -11.84 -20.22
N VAL A 86 -9.44 -11.45 -19.34
CA VAL A 86 -9.33 -10.09 -18.79
C VAL A 86 -8.09 -9.38 -19.32
N LEU A 87 -6.99 -10.12 -19.53
CA LEU A 87 -5.75 -9.57 -20.05
C LEU A 87 -5.78 -9.49 -21.58
N LEU A 88 -5.34 -8.36 -22.10
CA LEU A 88 -5.13 -8.15 -23.54
C LEU A 88 -3.67 -8.43 -23.90
N ASP A 89 -3.39 -8.56 -25.20
CA ASP A 89 -2.04 -8.79 -25.74
C ASP A 89 -1.02 -7.74 -25.24
N GLU A 90 -1.48 -6.49 -25.12
CA GLU A 90 -0.69 -5.38 -24.60
C GLU A 90 -1.42 -4.70 -23.44
N MET A 91 -0.74 -4.61 -22.30
CA MET A 91 -1.24 -3.96 -21.10
C MET A 91 -0.14 -3.21 -20.37
N TYR A 92 -0.55 -2.22 -19.59
CA TYR A 92 0.33 -1.45 -18.74
C TYR A 92 0.16 -1.87 -17.28
N VAL A 93 1.27 -1.99 -16.57
CA VAL A 93 1.31 -2.21 -15.13
C VAL A 93 1.72 -0.92 -14.42
N GLY A 94 1.11 -0.64 -13.28
CA GLY A 94 1.39 0.57 -12.55
C GLY A 94 0.69 0.60 -11.19
N PHE A 95 0.87 1.71 -10.49
CA PHE A 95 0.31 1.96 -9.17
C PHE A 95 -0.76 3.03 -9.25
N CYS A 96 -1.84 2.85 -8.49
CA CYS A 96 -2.83 3.88 -8.25
C CYS A 96 -3.08 4.00 -6.75
N GLY A 97 -3.49 5.19 -6.30
CA GLY A 97 -3.79 5.47 -4.91
C GLY A 97 -4.73 6.66 -4.83
N ALA A 98 -5.63 6.63 -3.85
CA ALA A 98 -6.60 7.68 -3.63
C ALA A 98 -6.71 7.95 -2.13
N THR A 99 -6.81 9.22 -1.78
CA THR A 99 -7.07 9.64 -0.41
C THR A 99 -8.52 10.05 -0.27
N GLY A 100 -9.15 9.63 0.83
CA GLY A 100 -10.50 10.03 1.18
C GLY A 100 -10.54 11.37 1.92
N GLN A 101 -11.38 11.47 2.95
CA GLN A 101 -11.47 12.67 3.79
C GLN A 101 -10.26 12.84 4.73
N LEU A 102 -9.47 11.79 4.91
CA LEU A 102 -8.26 11.79 5.73
C LEU A 102 -7.03 12.09 4.87
N VAL A 103 -5.97 12.58 5.50
CA VAL A 103 -4.68 12.78 4.84
C VAL A 103 -3.83 11.55 5.00
N GLU A 104 -3.57 10.88 3.88
CA GLU A 104 -2.66 9.75 3.79
C GLU A 104 -1.63 10.03 2.69
N SER A 105 -0.48 9.36 2.77
CA SER A 105 0.56 9.47 1.75
C SER A 105 0.92 8.07 1.25
N HIS A 106 0.66 7.82 -0.02
CA HIS A 106 1.01 6.57 -0.70
C HIS A 106 2.35 6.78 -1.42
N LYS A 107 3.37 6.02 -1.04
CA LYS A 107 4.73 6.16 -1.58
C LYS A 107 5.23 4.81 -2.06
N ILE A 108 5.62 4.74 -3.33
CA ILE A 108 6.37 3.61 -3.88
C ILE A 108 7.85 3.96 -3.76
N LEU A 109 8.56 3.26 -2.88
CA LEU A 109 9.98 3.54 -2.63
C LEU A 109 10.89 2.88 -3.67
N THR A 110 10.52 1.68 -4.08
CA THR A 110 11.19 0.89 -5.11
C THR A 110 10.21 -0.16 -5.62
N TRP A 111 10.37 -0.61 -6.86
CA TRP A 111 9.59 -1.68 -7.45
C TRP A 111 10.35 -2.36 -8.57
N SER A 112 10.02 -3.61 -8.83
CA SER A 112 10.48 -4.36 -9.99
C SER A 112 9.29 -5.10 -10.61
N PHE A 113 9.38 -5.37 -11.91
CA PHE A 113 8.38 -6.12 -12.63
C PHE A 113 9.05 -7.03 -13.64
N SER A 114 8.53 -8.25 -13.77
CA SER A 114 8.90 -9.18 -14.83
C SER A 114 7.69 -10.03 -15.19
N ASN A 115 7.50 -10.24 -16.48
CA ASN A 115 6.48 -11.15 -17.02
C ASN A 115 6.99 -12.59 -17.23
N SER A 116 8.25 -12.85 -16.92
CA SER A 116 8.92 -14.13 -17.20
C SER A 116 9.70 -14.68 -16.01
N ASN A 117 9.97 -13.85 -14.99
CA ASN A 117 10.72 -14.23 -13.81
C ASN A 117 10.00 -13.80 -12.54
N VAL A 118 9.34 -14.75 -11.87
CA VAL A 118 8.64 -14.54 -10.59
C VAL A 118 9.58 -14.20 -9.43
N SER A 119 10.86 -14.53 -9.53
CA SER A 119 11.84 -14.28 -8.47
C SER A 119 12.48 -12.88 -8.53
N ILE A 120 12.09 -12.03 -9.49
CA ILE A 120 12.67 -10.68 -9.62
C ILE A 120 12.40 -9.81 -8.37
N GLY A 121 11.30 -10.08 -7.67
CA GLY A 121 10.92 -9.35 -6.45
C GLY A 121 11.85 -9.64 -5.28
N ASP A 122 12.50 -10.81 -5.25
CA ASP A 122 13.40 -11.20 -4.16
C ASP A 122 14.78 -10.52 -4.26
N ALA A 123 15.13 -10.04 -5.46
CA ALA A 123 16.35 -9.25 -5.69
C ALA A 123 16.18 -7.75 -5.38
N LEU A 124 14.98 -7.32 -4.97
CA LEU A 124 14.69 -5.91 -4.70
C LEU A 124 15.43 -5.46 -3.44
N VAL A 125 16.28 -4.43 -3.59
CA VAL A 125 17.02 -3.88 -2.45
C VAL A 125 16.07 -3.08 -1.56
N THR A 126 15.74 -3.64 -0.40
CA THR A 126 14.86 -3.02 0.60
C THR A 126 15.60 -2.58 1.87
N THR A 127 16.92 -2.55 1.83
CA THR A 127 17.76 -2.01 2.91
C THR A 127 17.91 -0.49 2.78
N ASN A 128 18.08 0.19 3.91
CA ASN A 128 18.31 1.65 3.97
C ASN A 128 17.19 2.50 3.32
N LEU A 129 15.96 1.98 3.27
CA LEU A 129 14.80 2.76 2.85
C LEU A 129 14.55 3.90 3.84
N PRO A 130 14.06 5.07 3.39
CA PRO A 130 13.67 6.14 4.29
C PRO A 130 12.58 5.65 5.26
N SER A 131 12.68 6.05 6.53
CA SER A 131 11.64 5.77 7.52
C SER A 131 10.63 6.92 7.54
N PHE A 132 9.34 6.56 7.64
CA PHE A 132 8.25 7.51 7.82
C PHE A 132 7.51 7.30 9.14
N VAL A 133 8.03 6.42 10.00
CA VAL A 133 7.52 6.22 11.35
C VAL A 133 7.73 7.52 12.13
N LEU A 134 6.63 8.08 12.64
CA LEU A 134 6.71 9.33 13.38
C LEU A 134 7.49 9.09 14.69
N PRO A 135 8.54 9.88 14.96
CA PRO A 135 9.23 9.83 16.25
C PRO A 135 8.23 10.05 17.38
N ARG A 136 8.26 9.22 18.42
CA ARG A 136 7.41 9.36 19.62
C ARG A 136 7.78 10.55 20.51
N GLU A 137 8.58 11.49 20.03
CA GLU A 137 8.95 12.67 20.80
C GLU A 137 8.00 13.83 20.52
N SER A 138 7.58 14.52 21.58
CA SER A 138 6.76 15.72 21.51
C SER A 138 7.54 16.85 20.84
N ILE A 139 7.41 16.97 19.51
CA ILE A 139 8.08 18.03 18.77
C ILE A 139 7.48 19.37 19.21
N LEU A 140 8.33 20.19 19.82
CA LEU A 140 8.07 21.54 20.27
C LEU A 140 7.26 22.33 19.23
N ARG A 141 6.12 22.81 19.70
CA ARG A 141 5.10 23.57 18.99
C ARG A 141 5.66 24.90 18.50
N SER A 142 6.20 24.95 17.29
CA SER A 142 6.53 26.22 16.63
C SER A 142 5.23 26.82 16.05
N LYS A 143 4.93 28.07 16.43
CA LYS A 143 3.81 28.85 15.90
C LYS A 143 4.26 29.51 14.59
N GLY A 144 4.01 28.89 13.45
CA GLY A 144 4.22 29.52 12.14
C GLY A 144 3.34 28.87 11.09
N PHE A 145 2.43 29.64 10.51
CA PHE A 145 1.55 29.22 9.41
C PHE A 145 1.96 29.99 8.15
N VAL A 146 2.30 29.28 7.08
CA VAL A 146 2.51 29.86 5.74
C VAL A 146 1.51 29.18 4.81
N ALA A 147 0.60 29.96 4.24
CA ALA A 147 -0.35 29.53 3.21
C ALA A 147 0.18 29.90 1.83
N GLY A 148 0.20 28.93 0.90
CA GLY A 148 0.44 29.16 -0.53
C GLY A 148 -0.79 28.74 -1.33
N ILE A 149 -1.26 29.63 -2.22
CA ILE A 149 -2.43 29.44 -3.09
C ILE A 149 -2.03 28.68 -4.36
N THR A 150 -2.91 27.78 -4.83
CA THR A 150 -2.80 27.06 -6.10
C THR A 150 -3.52 27.82 -7.23
N ILE A 151 -2.94 27.81 -8.44
CA ILE A 151 -3.63 28.21 -9.68
C ILE A 151 -3.62 26.99 -10.62
N VAL A 152 -4.79 26.62 -11.17
CA VAL A 152 -4.93 25.62 -12.23
C VAL A 152 -5.38 26.34 -13.50
N CYS A 153 -4.66 26.13 -14.59
CA CYS A 153 -5.04 26.54 -15.93
C CYS A 153 -5.06 25.27 -16.81
N VAL A 154 -6.17 25.02 -17.51
CA VAL A 154 -6.26 23.94 -18.50
C VAL A 154 -6.64 24.56 -19.83
N LYS A 155 -5.70 24.53 -20.78
CA LYS A 155 -5.91 23.92 -22.09
C LYS A 155 -4.57 23.33 -22.55
N GLU A 156 -4.58 22.00 -22.66
CA GLU A 156 -3.53 21.13 -23.21
C GLU A 156 -2.17 21.20 -22.50
N HIS A 157 -2.01 20.30 -21.53
CA HIS A 157 -0.87 20.10 -20.63
C HIS A 157 -0.57 21.21 -19.63
N CYS A 158 -1.04 21.03 -18.39
CA CYS A 158 -0.34 21.48 -17.19
C CYS A 158 -0.60 20.50 -16.03
N THR A 159 0.48 19.91 -15.53
CA THR A 159 0.56 19.19 -14.25
C THR A 159 0.45 20.17 -13.08
N PHE A 160 0.14 19.64 -11.88
CA PHE A 160 0.46 20.09 -10.51
C PHE A 160 -0.77 20.17 -9.60
N ILE A 161 -0.77 19.39 -8.51
CA ILE A 161 -1.52 19.69 -7.29
C ILE A 161 -0.59 19.46 -6.09
N VAL A 162 -0.48 20.49 -5.24
CA VAL A 162 0.22 20.50 -3.94
C VAL A 162 -0.79 20.84 -2.85
N ASN A 163 -0.52 20.29 -1.65
CA ASN A 163 -1.07 20.56 -0.31
C ASN A 163 -2.33 19.75 0.05
N GLY A 164 -2.46 19.12 1.22
CA GLY A 164 -1.84 19.34 2.52
C GLY A 164 -2.92 19.79 3.51
N ALA A 165 -3.26 18.96 4.53
CA ALA A 165 -4.19 19.37 5.59
C ALA A 165 -4.02 18.59 6.91
N GLY A 166 -3.43 19.22 7.92
CA GLY A 166 -3.49 18.75 9.31
C GLY A 166 -4.71 19.32 10.03
N VAL A 167 -5.46 18.47 10.74
CA VAL A 167 -6.60 18.87 11.57
C VAL A 167 -6.13 19.06 13.02
N SER A 168 -6.38 20.22 13.61
CA SER A 168 -6.24 20.44 15.06
C SER A 168 -7.62 20.64 15.69
N ARG A 169 -8.05 19.67 16.51
CA ARG A 169 -9.20 19.85 17.39
C ARG A 169 -8.73 20.49 18.70
N LYS A 170 -9.23 21.69 18.99
CA LYS A 170 -9.17 22.27 20.34
C LYS A 170 -10.04 21.41 21.26
N LYS A 171 -9.55 21.07 22.45
CA LYS A 171 -10.44 20.88 23.60
C LYS A 171 -9.99 21.82 24.71
N VAL A 172 -10.87 22.77 24.98
CA VAL A 172 -10.92 23.58 26.19
C VAL A 172 -11.33 22.61 27.30
N THR A 173 -10.51 22.43 28.33
CA THR A 173 -10.69 22.94 29.70
C THR A 173 -9.50 22.47 30.52
#